data_AF-A0A1V4IDH1-F1
#
_entry.id   AF-A0A1V4IDH1-F1
#
_cell.length_a   1.000
_cell.length_b   1.000
_cell.length_c   1.000
_cell.angle_alpha   90.00
_cell.angle_beta   90.00
_cell.angle_gamma   90.00
#
_symmetry.space_group_name_H-M   'P 1'
#
loop_
_entity.id
_entity.type
_entity.pdbx_description
1 polymer ?
#
loop_
_entity_poly.entity_id
_entity_poly.type
_entity_poly.pdbx_seq_one_letter_code
_entity_poly.pdbx_strand_id
1 'polypeptide(L)'
;MGLIENEKLVDANLDKLTYSGRIDFSNAAAPIFIFPGSSVSMIFTGSVLKILVKNKHSFNDNYIGYILDGVEKKVLLSNDRLVQEIVLGTNLKEDKPHEITLYKRQDGCHEFTFYGFVISRVGTVVKAIKRFRRNMEFYGDSAAAGELIEARNCMEVQQGKCNGQYSNAWNSYAMMTAKNLKANVNIIAQAGISLLDNAGYFHVPQCIGMESVYDKLHFNPDLGNVTDWDFARYTPHVVVIDIGQNDAVPKDYMKEDRYSEKSKVWKRRYKDFVLDIRAKYHNALIIVTTTIINHHPSWDRAIGEVCQDINDEKIMHFLYSSNGHGSAASISLRCAEQMSFELSMFLKSLGSGIWEN
;
A
#
# COMPACT_ATOMS: atom_id res chain seq x y z
N MET A 1 -19.45 -23.67 -9.59
CA MET A 1 -18.14 -24.35 -9.57
C MET A 1 -18.27 -25.56 -8.66
N GLY A 2 -18.00 -26.77 -9.15
CA GLY A 2 -18.02 -27.98 -8.32
C GLY A 2 -16.62 -28.26 -7.80
N LEU A 3 -16.44 -28.29 -6.49
CA LEU A 3 -15.18 -28.71 -5.88
C LEU A 3 -14.90 -30.19 -6.23
N ILE A 4 -13.63 -30.54 -6.34
CA ILE A 4 -13.24 -31.95 -6.47
C ILE A 4 -13.59 -32.67 -5.15
N GLU A 5 -13.95 -33.96 -5.22
CA GLU A 5 -14.49 -34.76 -4.11
C GLU A 5 -13.63 -34.78 -2.81
N ASN A 6 -12.35 -34.41 -2.93
CA ASN A 6 -11.35 -34.36 -1.86
C ASN A 6 -10.92 -32.94 -1.45
N GLU A 7 -11.67 -31.91 -1.82
CA GLU A 7 -11.39 -30.52 -1.49
C GLU A 7 -12.53 -29.88 -0.69
N LYS A 8 -12.21 -28.82 0.05
CA LYS A 8 -13.21 -27.97 0.70
C LYS A 8 -12.86 -26.49 0.59
N LEU A 9 -13.90 -25.67 0.55
CA LEU A 9 -13.80 -24.23 0.65
C LEU A 9 -13.56 -23.81 2.10
N VAL A 10 -12.64 -22.88 2.28
CA VAL A 10 -12.45 -22.07 3.47
C VAL A 10 -13.01 -20.70 3.12
N ASP A 11 -14.26 -20.44 3.52
CA ASP A 11 -14.97 -19.21 3.17
C ASP A 11 -14.21 -17.95 3.62
N ALA A 12 -14.30 -16.88 2.83
CA ALA A 12 -13.64 -15.61 3.15
C ALA A 12 -14.13 -14.97 4.47
N ASN A 13 -15.33 -15.29 4.94
CA ASN A 13 -15.83 -14.80 6.23
C ASN A 13 -15.48 -15.70 7.42
N LEU A 14 -14.67 -16.75 7.24
CA LEU A 14 -14.26 -17.61 8.34
C LEU A 14 -13.43 -16.81 9.36
N ASP A 15 -13.84 -16.86 10.63
CA ASP A 15 -13.22 -16.11 11.75
C ASP A 15 -11.74 -16.46 12.03
N LYS A 16 -11.28 -17.58 11.46
CA LYS A 16 -9.90 -18.06 11.46
C LYS A 16 -9.02 -17.41 10.40
N LEU A 17 -9.56 -16.61 9.49
CA LEU A 17 -8.75 -15.79 8.58
C LEU A 17 -8.32 -14.50 9.28
N THR A 18 -7.08 -14.08 9.04
CA THR A 18 -6.53 -12.82 9.57
C THR A 18 -6.32 -11.85 8.42
N TYR A 19 -7.11 -10.77 8.39
CA TYR A 19 -7.01 -9.71 7.40
C TYR A 19 -6.18 -8.53 7.89
N SER A 20 -5.47 -7.87 6.97
CA SER A 20 -4.73 -6.62 7.22
C SER A 20 -4.86 -5.69 6.02
N GLY A 21 -4.98 -4.39 6.26
CA GLY A 21 -5.15 -3.37 5.22
C GLY A 21 -6.55 -2.76 5.21
N ARG A 22 -6.71 -1.72 4.37
CA ARG A 22 -7.99 -1.06 4.10
C ARG A 22 -8.76 -1.87 3.05
N ILE A 23 -9.64 -2.75 3.53
CA ILE A 23 -10.38 -3.74 2.75
C ILE A 23 -11.89 -3.50 2.89
N ASP A 24 -12.63 -3.67 1.79
CA ASP A 24 -14.08 -3.65 1.80
C ASP A 24 -14.65 -4.98 2.29
N PHE A 25 -15.49 -4.92 3.34
CA PHE A 25 -16.22 -6.05 3.92
C PHE A 25 -17.73 -5.83 3.87
N SER A 26 -18.22 -4.90 3.03
CA SER A 26 -19.65 -4.70 2.77
C SER A 26 -20.37 -6.02 2.47
N ASN A 27 -19.68 -6.94 1.80
CA ASN A 27 -19.98 -8.36 1.79
C ASN A 27 -18.84 -9.18 2.41
N ALA A 28 -19.03 -9.64 3.65
CA ALA A 28 -18.01 -10.41 4.37
C ALA A 28 -17.64 -11.73 3.69
N ALA A 29 -18.53 -12.34 2.89
CA ALA A 29 -18.24 -13.58 2.16
C ALA A 29 -17.46 -13.34 0.85
N ALA A 30 -17.27 -12.08 0.46
CA ALA A 30 -16.58 -11.68 -0.76
C ALA A 30 -15.84 -10.34 -0.57
N PRO A 31 -14.89 -10.23 0.38
CA PRO A 31 -14.15 -9.00 0.63
C PRO A 31 -13.37 -8.54 -0.60
N ILE A 32 -13.26 -7.21 -0.78
CA ILE A 32 -12.58 -6.59 -1.93
C ILE A 32 -11.29 -5.93 -1.46
N PHE A 33 -10.18 -6.35 -2.08
CA PHE A 33 -8.85 -5.83 -1.84
C PHE A 33 -8.58 -4.67 -2.79
N ILE A 34 -8.40 -3.47 -2.24
CA ILE A 34 -8.28 -2.22 -3.01
C ILE A 34 -6.86 -1.67 -2.92
N PHE A 35 -6.34 -1.49 -1.72
CA PHE A 35 -5.05 -0.86 -1.50
C PHE A 35 -3.87 -1.85 -1.54
N PRO A 36 -2.70 -1.42 -2.03
CA PRO A 36 -1.50 -2.25 -2.08
C PRO A 36 -1.12 -2.77 -0.69
N GLY A 37 -0.57 -3.99 -0.61
CA GLY A 37 -0.13 -4.60 0.64
C GLY A 37 -1.25 -5.15 1.53
N SER A 38 -2.52 -4.87 1.22
CA SER A 38 -3.66 -5.51 1.88
C SER A 38 -3.56 -7.03 1.73
N SER A 39 -3.82 -7.77 2.81
CA SER A 39 -3.52 -9.20 2.88
C SER A 39 -4.52 -10.00 3.72
N VAL A 40 -4.55 -11.30 3.46
CA VAL A 40 -5.25 -12.31 4.26
C VAL A 40 -4.32 -13.49 4.53
N SER A 41 -4.33 -13.99 5.75
CA SER A 41 -3.50 -15.11 6.16
C SER A 41 -4.25 -16.16 6.97
N MET A 42 -3.75 -17.40 6.89
CA MET A 42 -4.18 -18.52 7.71
C MET A 42 -3.05 -19.52 7.89
N ILE A 43 -3.18 -20.39 8.90
CA ILE A 43 -2.40 -21.61 9.00
C ILE A 43 -3.35 -22.77 8.69
N PHE A 44 -2.95 -23.70 7.83
CA PHE A 44 -3.77 -24.82 7.40
C PHE A 44 -2.99 -26.14 7.35
N THR A 45 -3.70 -27.26 7.32
CA THR A 45 -3.14 -28.57 6.94
C THR A 45 -3.76 -29.05 5.63
N GLY A 46 -3.03 -29.84 4.86
CA GLY A 46 -3.49 -30.33 3.56
C GLY A 46 -2.37 -30.42 2.53
N SER A 47 -2.63 -31.18 1.47
CA SER A 47 -1.70 -31.44 0.36
C SER A 47 -1.87 -30.49 -0.82
N VAL A 48 -2.96 -29.72 -0.85
CA VAL A 48 -3.29 -28.73 -1.87
C VAL A 48 -3.70 -27.40 -1.24
N LEU A 49 -3.35 -26.31 -1.91
CA LEU A 49 -3.84 -24.97 -1.63
C LEU A 49 -4.21 -24.28 -2.93
N LYS A 50 -5.44 -23.79 -3.02
CA LYS A 50 -5.92 -22.92 -4.10
C LYS A 50 -6.60 -21.68 -3.52
N ILE A 51 -6.90 -20.74 -4.39
CA ILE A 51 -7.70 -19.55 -4.09
C ILE A 51 -8.83 -19.40 -5.08
N LEU A 52 -9.93 -18.82 -4.62
CA LEU A 52 -11.04 -18.37 -5.46
C LEU A 52 -11.05 -16.84 -5.46
N VAL A 53 -10.77 -16.23 -6.61
CA VAL A 53 -10.68 -14.77 -6.76
C VAL A 53 -11.35 -14.29 -8.04
N LYS A 54 -11.83 -13.06 -8.05
CA LYS A 54 -12.30 -12.37 -9.27
C LYS A 54 -11.57 -11.05 -9.41
N ASN A 55 -10.90 -10.86 -10.54
CA ASN A 55 -10.19 -9.63 -10.84
C ASN A 55 -11.14 -8.56 -11.39
N LYS A 56 -10.92 -7.31 -11.00
CA LYS A 56 -11.53 -6.12 -11.56
C LYS A 56 -10.40 -5.24 -12.08
N HIS A 57 -10.12 -5.40 -13.37
CA HIS A 57 -9.02 -4.76 -14.07
C HIS A 57 -9.37 -3.33 -14.52
N SER A 58 -8.42 -2.40 -14.37
CA SER A 58 -8.43 -1.07 -15.00
C SER A 58 -7.26 -0.94 -16.00
N PHE A 59 -6.02 -1.09 -15.54
CA PHE A 59 -4.83 -1.05 -16.39
C PHE A 59 -3.71 -1.97 -15.86
N ASN A 60 -2.64 -2.13 -16.65
CA ASN A 60 -1.50 -3.05 -16.43
C ASN A 60 -1.89 -4.53 -16.29
N ASP A 61 -0.91 -5.44 -16.41
CA ASP A 61 -1.14 -6.80 -15.93
C ASP A 61 -1.33 -6.78 -14.40
N ASN A 62 -2.18 -7.67 -13.92
CA ASN A 62 -2.66 -7.66 -12.55
C ASN A 62 -2.21 -8.90 -11.81
N TYR A 63 -1.42 -8.71 -10.76
CA TYR A 63 -0.80 -9.79 -10.01
C TYR A 63 -1.22 -9.75 -8.55
N ILE A 64 -1.48 -10.94 -8.01
CA ILE A 64 -1.52 -11.18 -6.57
C ILE A 64 -0.25 -11.88 -6.15
N GLY A 65 0.19 -11.57 -4.94
CA GLY A 65 1.38 -12.16 -4.34
C GLY A 65 0.95 -13.08 -3.22
N TYR A 66 1.76 -14.09 -2.95
CA TYR A 66 1.55 -14.97 -1.82
C TYR A 66 2.85 -15.48 -1.24
N ILE A 67 2.86 -15.71 0.07
CA ILE A 67 3.94 -16.38 0.78
C ILE A 67 3.38 -17.69 1.31
N LEU A 68 3.91 -18.80 0.83
CA LEU A 68 3.57 -20.14 1.31
C LEU A 68 4.81 -20.75 1.97
N ASP A 69 4.72 -21.07 3.26
CA ASP A 69 5.83 -21.61 4.05
C ASP A 69 7.13 -20.78 3.95
N GLY A 70 6.98 -19.45 3.93
CA GLY A 70 8.10 -18.52 3.83
C GLY A 70 8.63 -18.27 2.41
N VAL A 71 8.06 -18.92 1.39
CA VAL A 71 8.44 -18.71 -0.01
C VAL A 71 7.46 -17.75 -0.69
N GLU A 72 7.96 -16.58 -1.08
CA GLU A 72 7.20 -15.57 -1.83
C GLU A 72 7.09 -15.95 -3.32
N LYS A 73 5.88 -15.84 -3.87
CA LYS A 73 5.53 -16.11 -5.26
C LYS A 73 4.43 -15.14 -5.72
N LYS A 74 4.16 -15.10 -7.02
CA LYS A 74 3.08 -14.30 -7.62
C LYS A 74 2.31 -15.09 -8.67
N VAL A 75 1.06 -14.69 -8.92
CA VAL A 75 0.24 -15.22 -10.02
C VAL A 75 -0.33 -14.05 -10.82
N LEU A 76 -0.43 -14.22 -12.13
CA LEU A 76 -1.16 -13.32 -13.01
C LEU A 76 -2.66 -13.64 -12.92
N LEU A 77 -3.49 -12.62 -12.80
CA LEU A 77 -4.95 -12.76 -12.85
C LEU A 77 -5.45 -12.59 -14.28
N SER A 78 -6.45 -13.39 -14.66
CA SER A 78 -7.25 -13.13 -15.87
C SER A 78 -8.09 -11.87 -15.71
N ASN A 79 -8.29 -11.14 -16.81
CA ASN A 79 -9.09 -9.91 -16.87
C ASN A 79 -10.52 -10.14 -17.38
N ASP A 80 -10.95 -11.40 -17.53
CA ASP A 80 -12.29 -11.79 -18.02
C ASP A 80 -13.46 -11.52 -17.06
N ARG A 81 -13.19 -11.01 -15.85
CA ARG A 81 -14.17 -10.72 -14.78
C ARG A 81 -14.93 -11.96 -14.27
N LEU A 82 -14.41 -13.16 -14.51
CA LEU A 82 -14.92 -14.41 -13.96
C LEU A 82 -14.23 -14.77 -12.65
N VAL A 83 -14.86 -15.66 -11.88
CA VAL A 83 -14.23 -16.27 -10.71
C VAL A 83 -13.20 -17.28 -11.20
N GLN A 84 -11.97 -17.12 -10.73
CA GLN A 84 -10.81 -17.93 -11.06
C GLN A 84 -10.47 -18.82 -9.88
N GLU A 85 -10.26 -20.11 -10.15
CA GLU A 85 -9.63 -21.03 -9.21
C GLU A 85 -8.15 -21.15 -9.57
N ILE A 86 -7.27 -20.72 -8.68
CA ILE A 86 -5.83 -20.67 -8.94
C ILE A 86 -5.09 -21.54 -7.92
N VAL A 87 -4.33 -22.51 -8.42
CA VAL A 87 -3.50 -23.40 -7.59
C VAL A 87 -2.26 -22.65 -7.10
N LEU A 88 -2.09 -22.56 -5.78
CA LEU A 88 -0.93 -21.93 -5.13
C LEU A 88 0.10 -22.96 -4.64
N GLY A 89 -0.36 -24.17 -4.31
CA GLY A 89 0.51 -25.25 -3.84
C GLY A 89 -0.10 -26.63 -4.08
N THR A 90 0.74 -27.58 -4.47
CA THR A 90 0.43 -29.00 -4.61
C THR A 90 1.54 -29.82 -3.95
N ASN A 91 1.26 -31.09 -3.65
CA ASN A 91 2.20 -32.00 -2.99
C ASN A 91 2.74 -31.43 -1.66
N LEU A 92 1.91 -30.65 -0.97
CA LEU A 92 2.20 -30.19 0.39
C LEU A 92 2.11 -31.38 1.36
N LYS A 93 2.81 -31.31 2.49
CA LYS A 93 2.81 -32.40 3.47
C LYS A 93 1.49 -32.35 4.24
N GLU A 94 0.59 -33.30 3.99
CA GLU A 94 -0.79 -33.27 4.47
C GLU A 94 -0.93 -33.03 5.98
N ASP A 95 -0.12 -33.70 6.80
CA ASP A 95 -0.15 -33.59 8.27
C ASP A 95 0.67 -32.41 8.83
N LYS A 96 1.36 -31.65 7.98
CA LYS A 96 2.19 -30.51 8.40
C LYS A 96 1.33 -29.23 8.41
N PRO A 97 1.43 -28.39 9.46
CA PRO A 97 0.94 -27.02 9.38
C PRO A 97 1.70 -26.20 8.33
N HIS A 98 0.94 -25.58 7.45
CA HIS A 98 1.39 -24.68 6.39
C HIS A 98 0.89 -23.26 6.67
N GLU A 99 1.73 -22.24 6.45
CA GLU A 99 1.35 -20.84 6.62
C GLU A 99 1.22 -20.18 5.24
N ILE A 100 0.06 -19.57 4.99
CA ILE A 100 -0.19 -18.78 3.77
C ILE A 100 -0.49 -17.34 4.15
N THR A 101 0.14 -16.41 3.44
CA THR A 101 -0.30 -15.00 3.34
C THR A 101 -0.52 -14.66 1.88
N LEU A 102 -1.75 -14.34 1.50
CA LEU A 102 -2.11 -13.77 0.20
C LEU A 102 -2.14 -12.25 0.32
N TYR A 103 -1.59 -11.52 -0.63
CA TYR A 103 -1.55 -10.06 -0.58
C TYR A 103 -1.70 -9.41 -1.96
N LYS A 104 -2.24 -8.18 -1.96
CA LYS A 104 -2.33 -7.33 -3.14
C LYS A 104 -0.96 -6.72 -3.45
N ARG A 105 -0.44 -6.96 -4.65
CA ARG A 105 0.92 -6.47 -5.03
C ARG A 105 0.92 -5.03 -5.51
N GLN A 106 -0.12 -4.66 -6.25
CA GLN A 106 -0.18 -3.40 -6.98
C GLN A 106 -1.16 -2.44 -6.33
N ASP A 107 -1.05 -1.18 -6.74
CA ASP A 107 -1.93 -0.07 -6.39
C ASP A 107 -3.28 -0.14 -7.13
N GLY A 108 -3.97 0.99 -7.30
CA GLY A 108 -5.31 1.10 -7.88
C GLY A 108 -5.44 0.72 -9.35
N CYS A 109 -4.43 0.09 -9.98
CA CYS A 109 -4.56 -0.47 -11.32
C CYS A 109 -5.60 -1.60 -11.42
N HIS A 110 -5.97 -2.18 -10.27
CA HIS A 110 -7.03 -3.18 -10.14
C HIS A 110 -7.53 -3.31 -8.70
N GLU A 111 -8.68 -3.97 -8.57
CA GLU A 111 -9.21 -4.54 -7.34
C GLU A 111 -9.41 -6.05 -7.53
N PHE A 112 -9.40 -6.83 -6.46
CA PHE A 112 -9.86 -8.21 -6.54
C PHE A 112 -10.80 -8.58 -5.41
N THR A 113 -11.85 -9.33 -5.76
CA THR A 113 -12.75 -9.97 -4.81
C THR A 113 -12.19 -11.32 -4.42
N PHE A 114 -12.10 -11.59 -3.13
CA PHE A 114 -11.63 -12.86 -2.58
C PHE A 114 -12.81 -13.67 -2.04
N TYR A 115 -13.01 -14.89 -2.53
CA TYR A 115 -14.11 -15.77 -2.10
C TYR A 115 -13.69 -16.83 -1.09
N GLY A 116 -12.38 -17.08 -0.96
CA GLY A 116 -11.86 -18.06 -0.02
C GLY A 116 -10.64 -18.81 -0.53
N PHE A 117 -10.13 -19.69 0.33
CA PHE A 117 -9.12 -20.69 -0.03
C PHE A 117 -9.77 -22.04 -0.29
N VAL A 118 -9.14 -22.87 -1.10
CA VAL A 118 -9.53 -24.29 -1.24
C VAL A 118 -8.37 -25.15 -0.73
N ILE A 119 -8.67 -26.05 0.20
CA ILE A 119 -7.70 -26.97 0.80
C ILE A 119 -8.21 -28.41 0.74
N SER A 120 -7.38 -29.39 1.09
CA SER A 120 -7.79 -30.79 1.25
C SER A 120 -8.99 -30.92 2.20
N ARG A 121 -9.94 -31.81 1.89
CA ARG A 121 -11.21 -31.97 2.62
C ARG A 121 -11.03 -32.23 4.12
N VAL A 122 -10.04 -33.06 4.47
CA VAL A 122 -9.67 -33.37 5.86
C VAL A 122 -8.79 -32.32 6.52
N GLY A 123 -8.29 -31.35 5.76
CA GLY A 123 -7.42 -30.28 6.23
C GLY A 123 -8.07 -29.42 7.31
N THR A 124 -7.28 -28.85 8.21
CA THR A 124 -7.77 -27.95 9.25
C THR A 124 -7.30 -26.54 9.00
N VAL A 125 -7.99 -25.57 9.58
CA VAL A 125 -7.59 -24.16 9.56
C VAL A 125 -7.49 -23.67 10.99
N VAL A 126 -6.42 -22.95 11.30
CA VAL A 126 -6.24 -22.22 12.56
C VAL A 126 -5.83 -20.79 12.25
N LYS A 127 -6.18 -19.89 13.18
CA LYS A 127 -5.95 -18.47 13.00
C LYS A 127 -4.45 -18.16 13.00
N ALA A 128 -4.00 -17.45 11.97
CA ALA A 128 -2.65 -16.87 12.00
C ALA A 128 -2.59 -15.84 13.13
N ILE A 129 -1.60 -15.96 14.01
CA ILE A 129 -1.47 -15.11 15.20
C ILE A 129 -1.37 -13.64 14.73
N LYS A 130 -2.30 -12.79 15.16
CA LYS A 130 -2.21 -11.34 14.93
C LYS A 130 -0.98 -10.82 15.68
N ARG A 131 0.08 -10.49 14.94
CA ARG A 131 1.42 -10.35 15.54
C ARG A 131 1.61 -9.05 16.34
N PHE A 132 0.86 -7.99 16.03
CA PHE A 132 1.26 -6.64 16.43
C PHE A 132 0.12 -5.81 17.02
N ARG A 133 0.43 -5.08 18.12
CA ARG A 133 -0.46 -4.06 18.71
C ARG A 133 -0.27 -2.68 18.08
N ARG A 134 0.89 -2.44 17.46
CA ARG A 134 1.26 -1.21 16.79
C ARG A 134 0.54 -1.12 15.44
N ASN A 135 0.14 0.09 15.06
CA ASN A 135 -0.59 0.38 13.83
C ASN A 135 0.06 1.58 13.15
N MET A 136 0.26 1.47 11.84
CA MET A 136 0.81 2.52 10.99
C MET A 136 -0.11 2.75 9.78
N GLU A 137 -0.19 3.98 9.30
CA GLU A 137 -0.85 4.27 8.02
C GLU A 137 0.05 5.13 7.15
N PHE A 138 0.22 4.74 5.90
CA PHE A 138 0.98 5.48 4.90
C PHE A 138 0.03 6.11 3.89
N TYR A 139 0.23 7.39 3.57
CA TYR A 139 -0.42 8.10 2.48
C TYR A 139 0.66 8.52 1.49
N GLY A 140 0.71 7.82 0.35
CA GLY A 140 1.90 7.87 -0.50
C GLY A 140 1.68 7.67 -1.98
N ASP A 141 2.79 7.69 -2.70
CA ASP A 141 2.82 7.52 -4.15
C ASP A 141 3.40 6.16 -4.57
N SER A 142 4.09 6.12 -5.72
CA SER A 142 4.74 4.95 -6.28
C SER A 142 5.75 4.31 -5.31
N ALA A 143 6.44 5.09 -4.49
CA ALA A 143 7.42 4.57 -3.54
C ALA A 143 6.76 3.70 -2.46
N ALA A 144 5.67 4.19 -1.86
CA ALA A 144 4.93 3.45 -0.84
C ALA A 144 4.17 2.25 -1.44
N ALA A 145 3.67 2.39 -2.66
CA ALA A 145 3.03 1.32 -3.42
C ALA A 145 4.00 0.20 -3.87
N GLY A 146 5.32 0.45 -3.84
CA GLY A 146 6.33 -0.50 -4.31
C GLY A 146 6.32 -0.67 -5.82
N GLU A 147 6.03 0.40 -6.56
CA GLU A 147 6.04 0.40 -8.02
C GLU A 147 7.45 0.07 -8.55
N LEU A 148 7.51 -0.87 -9.50
CA LEU A 148 8.74 -1.28 -10.20
C LEU A 148 9.89 -1.75 -9.28
N ILE A 149 9.61 -2.08 -8.02
CA ILE A 149 10.64 -2.41 -7.03
C ILE A 149 11.46 -3.67 -7.36
N GLU A 150 10.88 -4.59 -8.12
CA GLU A 150 11.54 -5.81 -8.59
C GLU A 150 12.24 -5.63 -9.95
N ALA A 151 12.15 -4.45 -10.56
CA ALA A 151 12.76 -4.19 -11.86
C ALA A 151 14.28 -4.18 -11.71
N ARG A 152 14.95 -5.13 -12.37
CA ARG A 152 16.43 -5.24 -12.35
C ARG A 152 17.09 -4.41 -13.44
N ASN A 153 16.36 -4.06 -14.50
CA ASN A 153 16.89 -3.35 -15.65
C ASN A 153 16.08 -2.07 -15.94
N CYS A 154 16.72 -0.92 -15.76
CA CYS A 154 16.12 0.38 -16.06
C CYS A 154 15.76 0.51 -17.56
N MET A 155 16.40 -0.24 -18.46
CA MET A 155 16.08 -0.18 -19.89
C MET A 155 14.71 -0.77 -20.23
N GLU A 156 14.23 -1.81 -19.54
CA GLU A 156 12.88 -2.34 -19.78
C GLU A 156 11.82 -1.33 -19.35
N VAL A 157 12.07 -0.64 -18.23
CA VAL A 157 11.23 0.46 -17.73
C VAL A 157 11.21 1.60 -18.74
N GLN A 158 12.38 2.06 -19.19
CA GLN A 158 12.51 3.16 -20.15
C GLN A 158 11.93 2.84 -21.53
N GLN A 159 11.89 1.57 -21.93
CA GLN A 159 11.30 1.12 -23.19
C GLN A 159 9.79 0.86 -23.08
N GLY A 160 9.15 1.13 -21.92
CA GLY A 160 7.73 0.87 -21.71
C GLY A 160 7.36 -0.61 -21.77
N LYS A 161 8.33 -1.51 -21.54
CA LYS A 161 8.12 -2.98 -21.57
C LYS A 161 7.64 -3.52 -20.22
N CYS A 162 7.51 -2.66 -19.22
CA CYS A 162 6.95 -3.01 -17.93
C CYS A 162 5.43 -2.81 -17.95
N ASN A 163 4.70 -3.90 -17.75
CA ASN A 163 3.24 -3.94 -17.68
C ASN A 163 2.78 -4.30 -16.25
N GLY A 164 3.38 -3.67 -15.23
CA GLY A 164 3.04 -3.87 -13.81
C GLY A 164 3.67 -5.09 -13.11
N GLN A 165 4.31 -6.01 -13.84
CA GLN A 165 4.85 -7.27 -13.28
C GLN A 165 5.89 -7.09 -12.18
N TYR A 166 6.58 -5.95 -12.16
CA TYR A 166 7.67 -5.64 -11.23
C TYR A 166 7.24 -4.85 -9.99
N SER A 167 5.97 -4.45 -9.90
CA SER A 167 5.44 -3.76 -8.71
C SER A 167 5.11 -4.77 -7.61
N ASN A 168 5.55 -4.48 -6.38
CA ASN A 168 5.34 -5.36 -5.22
C ASN A 168 5.33 -4.58 -3.90
N ALA A 169 4.13 -4.24 -3.44
CA ALA A 169 3.90 -3.58 -2.16
C ALA A 169 4.43 -4.35 -0.93
N TRP A 170 4.60 -5.68 -1.01
CA TRP A 170 5.11 -6.45 0.12
C TRP A 170 6.59 -6.13 0.44
N ASN A 171 7.30 -5.65 -0.57
CA ASN A 171 8.70 -5.26 -0.50
C ASN A 171 8.87 -3.73 -0.49
N SER A 172 7.79 -2.95 -0.50
CA SER A 172 7.89 -1.48 -0.42
C SER A 172 8.49 -1.04 0.91
N TYR A 173 9.07 0.16 0.92
CA TYR A 173 9.68 0.72 2.12
C TYR A 173 8.63 0.90 3.25
N ALA A 174 7.36 1.17 2.90
CA ALA A 174 6.26 1.29 3.84
C ALA A 174 5.99 -0.04 4.57
N MET A 175 5.86 -1.13 3.80
CA MET A 175 5.66 -2.47 4.36
C MET A 175 6.90 -2.93 5.17
N MET A 176 8.11 -2.68 4.67
CA MET A 176 9.35 -3.00 5.37
C MET A 176 9.48 -2.22 6.69
N THR A 177 9.14 -0.93 6.71
CA THR A 177 9.11 -0.11 7.93
C THR A 177 8.18 -0.72 8.98
N ALA A 178 6.96 -1.09 8.58
CA ALA A 178 6.00 -1.72 9.48
C ALA A 178 6.52 -3.06 10.04
N LYS A 179 7.14 -3.90 9.20
CA LYS A 179 7.79 -5.15 9.62
C LYS A 179 8.93 -4.90 10.62
N ASN A 180 9.82 -3.94 10.33
CA ASN A 180 10.95 -3.55 11.20
C ASN A 180 10.48 -3.05 12.58
N LEU A 181 9.31 -2.41 12.62
CA LEU A 181 8.71 -1.85 13.83
C LEU A 181 7.70 -2.77 14.50
N LYS A 182 7.47 -3.98 13.95
CA LYS A 182 6.47 -4.92 14.47
C LYS A 182 5.10 -4.24 14.57
N ALA A 183 4.64 -3.67 13.47
CA ALA A 183 3.38 -2.95 13.35
C ALA A 183 2.50 -3.51 12.22
N ASN A 184 1.19 -3.44 12.39
CA ASN A 184 0.24 -3.56 11.29
C ASN A 184 0.31 -2.28 10.44
N VAL A 185 -0.04 -2.38 9.15
CA VAL A 185 0.02 -1.23 8.25
C VAL A 185 -1.14 -1.20 7.25
N ASN A 186 -1.69 -0.01 7.05
CA ASN A 186 -2.46 0.36 5.87
C ASN A 186 -1.58 1.19 4.95
N ILE A 187 -1.54 0.87 3.66
CA ILE A 187 -0.75 1.60 2.65
C ILE A 187 -1.73 2.21 1.65
N ILE A 188 -2.10 3.47 1.87
CA ILE A 188 -2.99 4.24 1.01
C ILE A 188 -2.11 4.93 -0.03
N ALA A 189 -1.72 4.16 -1.06
CA ALA A 189 -0.75 4.61 -2.05
C ALA A 189 -1.15 4.30 -3.48
N GLN A 190 -0.80 5.20 -4.39
CA GLN A 190 -1.08 5.12 -5.82
C GLN A 190 0.10 5.68 -6.61
N ALA A 191 0.65 4.89 -7.54
CA ALA A 191 1.71 5.36 -8.44
C ALA A 191 1.26 6.61 -9.20
N GLY A 192 2.15 7.60 -9.24
CA GLY A 192 1.93 8.86 -9.96
C GLY A 192 0.99 9.85 -9.27
N ILE A 193 0.45 9.55 -8.09
CA ILE A 193 -0.46 10.47 -7.40
C ILE A 193 0.29 11.70 -6.85
N SER A 194 -0.28 12.88 -7.06
CA SER A 194 0.13 14.16 -6.45
C SER A 194 -0.69 14.43 -5.17
N LEU A 195 -0.42 15.52 -4.46
CA LEU A 195 -1.38 16.03 -3.48
C LEU A 195 -2.65 16.51 -4.19
N LEU A 196 -2.48 17.44 -5.13
CA LEU A 196 -3.58 18.16 -5.76
C LEU A 196 -4.20 17.38 -6.91
N ASP A 197 -5.50 17.55 -7.11
CA ASP A 197 -6.15 17.17 -8.37
C ASP A 197 -5.57 17.99 -9.54
N ASN A 198 -5.62 17.40 -10.74
CA ASN A 198 -5.06 17.95 -11.99
C ASN A 198 -3.53 18.12 -12.00
N ALA A 199 -2.81 17.48 -11.08
CA ALA A 199 -1.36 17.35 -11.07
C ALA A 199 -0.94 15.88 -11.07
N GLY A 200 0.35 15.60 -11.28
CA GLY A 200 0.86 14.23 -11.30
C GLY A 200 0.42 13.42 -12.53
N TYR A 201 0.38 12.09 -12.37
CA TYR A 201 0.25 11.12 -13.46
C TYR A 201 -0.92 10.13 -13.29
N PHE A 202 -1.52 10.04 -12.10
CA PHE A 202 -2.64 9.13 -11.89
C PHE A 202 -3.91 9.66 -12.56
N HIS A 203 -4.54 8.86 -13.41
CA HIS A 203 -5.80 9.18 -14.11
C HIS A 203 -5.69 10.36 -15.11
N VAL A 204 -4.56 10.49 -15.80
CA VAL A 204 -4.37 11.45 -16.90
C VAL A 204 -5.46 11.26 -17.98
N PRO A 205 -6.06 12.35 -18.53
CA PRO A 205 -5.70 13.76 -18.31
C PRO A 205 -6.41 14.45 -17.14
N GLN A 206 -7.46 13.85 -16.56
CA GLN A 206 -8.13 14.36 -15.37
C GLN A 206 -7.47 13.80 -14.12
N CYS A 207 -6.24 14.25 -13.84
CA CYS A 207 -5.46 13.64 -12.79
C CYS A 207 -6.16 13.75 -11.43
N ILE A 208 -6.16 12.65 -10.68
CA ILE A 208 -6.76 12.57 -9.35
C ILE A 208 -5.63 12.61 -8.32
N GLY A 209 -5.70 13.53 -7.38
CA GLY A 209 -4.73 13.74 -6.30
C GLY A 209 -5.12 13.05 -5.00
N MET A 210 -4.17 12.99 -4.07
CA MET A 210 -4.35 12.39 -2.75
C MET A 210 -5.46 13.11 -1.95
N GLU A 211 -5.68 14.41 -2.20
CA GLU A 211 -6.78 15.16 -1.58
C GLU A 211 -8.18 14.60 -1.89
N SER A 212 -8.31 13.84 -2.99
CA SER A 212 -9.54 13.16 -3.41
C SER A 212 -9.56 11.66 -3.07
N VAL A 213 -8.45 11.09 -2.56
CA VAL A 213 -8.27 9.64 -2.36
C VAL A 213 -8.10 9.24 -0.90
N TYR A 214 -7.47 10.06 -0.06
CA TYR A 214 -7.01 9.66 1.28
C TYR A 214 -8.14 9.18 2.22
N ASP A 215 -9.34 9.71 2.05
CA ASP A 215 -10.54 9.40 2.84
C ASP A 215 -11.46 8.39 2.15
N LYS A 216 -11.00 7.74 1.08
CA LYS A 216 -11.77 6.76 0.32
C LYS A 216 -11.41 5.32 0.66
N LEU A 217 -12.41 4.45 0.48
CA LEU A 217 -12.25 3.00 0.43
C LEU A 217 -12.03 2.56 -1.02
N HIS A 218 -12.99 2.85 -1.91
CA HIS A 218 -12.81 2.74 -3.36
C HIS A 218 -12.53 4.12 -3.93
N PHE A 219 -11.44 4.28 -4.69
CA PHE A 219 -10.98 5.60 -5.14
C PHE A 219 -10.76 5.72 -6.65
N ASN A 220 -10.55 4.60 -7.36
CA ASN A 220 -10.36 4.63 -8.81
C ASN A 220 -11.73 4.56 -9.52
N PRO A 221 -12.18 5.63 -10.20
CA PRO A 221 -13.48 5.65 -10.86
C PRO A 221 -13.61 4.65 -12.01
N ASP A 222 -12.51 4.24 -12.66
CA ASP A 222 -12.51 3.19 -13.69
C ASP A 222 -12.91 1.81 -13.13
N LEU A 223 -12.71 1.65 -11.81
CA LEU A 223 -13.10 0.47 -11.06
C LEU A 223 -14.47 0.65 -10.40
N GLY A 224 -15.26 1.67 -10.75
CA GLY A 224 -16.65 1.84 -10.29
C GLY A 224 -16.83 2.95 -9.25
N ASN A 225 -17.87 2.83 -8.43
CA ASN A 225 -18.26 3.92 -7.53
C ASN A 225 -17.18 4.20 -6.48
N VAL A 226 -16.80 5.48 -6.38
CA VAL A 226 -15.98 5.99 -5.29
C VAL A 226 -16.80 5.97 -4.01
N THR A 227 -16.19 5.50 -2.92
CA THR A 227 -16.86 5.34 -1.61
C THR A 227 -15.96 5.78 -0.48
N ASP A 228 -16.57 6.28 0.60
CA ASP A 228 -15.84 6.81 1.74
C ASP A 228 -15.30 5.71 2.66
N TRP A 229 -14.15 6.00 3.29
CA TRP A 229 -13.58 5.17 4.34
C TRP A 229 -14.14 5.55 5.71
N ASP A 230 -14.54 4.55 6.48
CA ASP A 230 -14.86 4.72 7.89
C ASP A 230 -13.57 4.69 8.75
N PHE A 231 -13.14 5.88 9.18
CA PHE A 231 -11.96 6.09 10.01
C PHE A 231 -12.05 5.42 11.39
N ALA A 232 -13.23 5.04 11.88
CA ALA A 232 -13.36 4.31 13.15
C ALA A 232 -12.82 2.87 13.06
N ARG A 233 -12.63 2.34 11.84
CA ARG A 233 -12.16 0.96 11.62
C ARG A 233 -10.67 0.75 11.85
N TYR A 234 -9.87 1.83 11.83
CA TYR A 234 -8.43 1.75 11.98
C TYR A 234 -7.87 3.03 12.60
N THR A 235 -7.28 2.92 13.80
CA THR A 235 -6.56 4.03 14.44
C THR A 235 -5.06 3.76 14.41
N PRO A 236 -4.28 4.49 13.59
CA PRO A 236 -2.83 4.41 13.58
C PRO A 236 -2.24 5.12 14.80
N HIS A 237 -1.11 4.59 15.28
CA HIS A 237 -0.25 5.31 16.23
C HIS A 237 0.72 6.23 15.48
N VAL A 238 1.14 5.81 14.27
CA VAL A 238 2.03 6.58 13.40
C VAL A 238 1.41 6.69 12.02
N VAL A 239 1.34 7.91 11.49
CA VAL A 239 0.97 8.20 10.10
C VAL A 239 2.20 8.71 9.38
N VAL A 240 2.43 8.25 8.15
CA VAL A 240 3.48 8.76 7.27
C VAL A 240 2.83 9.30 6.00
N ILE A 241 3.13 10.55 5.68
CA ILE A 241 2.65 11.24 4.47
C ILE A 241 3.86 11.48 3.58
N ASP A 242 3.98 10.70 2.51
CA ASP A 242 5.05 10.77 1.50
C ASP A 242 4.53 11.29 0.16
N ILE A 243 3.94 12.49 0.17
CA ILE A 243 3.33 13.15 -0.98
C ILE A 243 3.98 14.50 -1.24
N GLY A 244 4.09 14.88 -2.52
CA GLY A 244 4.41 16.24 -2.95
C GLY A 244 5.30 16.30 -4.20
N GLN A 245 6.18 15.32 -4.40
CA GLN A 245 7.13 15.32 -5.52
C GLN A 245 6.45 15.29 -6.90
N ASN A 246 5.30 14.61 -7.04
CA ASN A 246 4.55 14.52 -8.30
C ASN A 246 3.77 15.81 -8.64
N ASP A 247 3.56 16.72 -7.68
CA ASP A 247 2.93 18.02 -7.92
C ASP A 247 3.78 18.96 -8.79
N ALA A 248 5.04 18.58 -9.04
CA ALA A 248 5.92 19.20 -10.03
C ALA A 248 5.46 19.01 -11.49
N VAL A 249 4.40 18.23 -11.71
CA VAL A 249 3.85 17.88 -13.02
C VAL A 249 2.45 18.48 -13.15
N PRO A 250 2.15 19.22 -14.23
CA PRO A 250 2.96 19.40 -15.44
C PRO A 250 4.02 20.51 -15.34
N LYS A 251 4.05 21.30 -14.26
CA LYS A 251 4.95 22.43 -14.10
C LYS A 251 5.55 22.47 -12.70
N ASP A 252 6.87 22.53 -12.59
CA ASP A 252 7.58 22.59 -11.31
C ASP A 252 7.63 24.03 -10.76
N TYR A 253 6.45 24.55 -10.38
CA TYR A 253 6.31 25.91 -9.87
C TYR A 253 7.02 26.12 -8.52
N MET A 254 7.19 25.05 -7.72
CA MET A 254 7.90 25.11 -6.45
C MET A 254 9.41 25.31 -6.65
N LYS A 255 9.99 24.73 -7.71
CA LYS A 255 11.36 25.02 -8.15
C LYS A 255 11.51 26.41 -8.73
N GLU A 256 10.61 26.80 -9.64
CA GLU A 256 10.70 28.10 -10.34
C GLU A 256 10.58 29.28 -9.38
N ASP A 257 9.55 29.27 -8.53
CA ASP A 257 9.32 30.30 -7.52
C ASP A 257 8.50 29.75 -6.35
N ARG A 258 9.21 29.41 -5.27
CA ARG A 258 8.64 28.91 -4.00
C ARG A 258 7.71 29.92 -3.28
N TYR A 259 7.67 31.16 -3.74
CA TYR A 259 6.79 32.22 -3.23
C TYR A 259 5.70 32.64 -4.23
N SER A 260 5.60 31.97 -5.38
CA SER A 260 4.52 32.20 -6.34
C SER A 260 3.16 31.88 -5.73
N GLU A 261 2.09 32.41 -6.33
CA GLU A 261 0.73 32.09 -5.87
C GLU A 261 0.41 30.61 -5.96
N LYS A 262 0.94 29.87 -6.95
CA LYS A 262 0.78 28.41 -7.02
C LYS A 262 1.47 27.71 -5.85
N SER A 263 2.70 28.10 -5.52
CA SER A 263 3.44 27.56 -4.37
C SER A 263 2.72 27.84 -3.04
N LYS A 264 2.13 29.03 -2.88
CA LYS A 264 1.34 29.38 -1.70
C LYS A 264 0.05 28.57 -1.60
N VAL A 265 -0.66 28.38 -2.72
CA VAL A 265 -1.87 27.54 -2.77
C VAL A 265 -1.53 26.11 -2.40
N TRP A 266 -0.48 25.53 -2.99
CA TRP A 266 -0.04 24.17 -2.66
C TRP A 266 0.28 24.02 -1.17
N LYS A 267 1.06 24.93 -0.58
CA LYS A 267 1.38 24.90 0.86
C LYS A 267 0.13 24.95 1.74
N ARG A 268 -0.87 25.77 1.37
CA ARG A 268 -2.15 25.83 2.07
C ARG A 268 -2.90 24.50 1.98
N ARG A 269 -3.01 23.92 0.79
CA ARG A 269 -3.68 22.62 0.58
C ARG A 269 -2.97 21.49 1.31
N TYR A 270 -1.63 21.49 1.33
CA TYR A 270 -0.86 20.52 2.11
C TYR A 270 -1.11 20.68 3.60
N LYS A 271 -1.15 21.92 4.10
CA LYS A 271 -1.51 22.22 5.49
C LYS A 271 -2.91 21.69 5.84
N ASP A 272 -3.90 21.99 4.99
CA ASP A 272 -5.28 21.54 5.18
C ASP A 272 -5.36 20.01 5.23
N PHE A 273 -4.66 19.32 4.32
CA PHE A 273 -4.60 17.86 4.28
C PHE A 273 -3.99 17.25 5.56
N VAL A 274 -2.86 17.77 6.03
CA VAL A 274 -2.21 17.29 7.26
C VAL A 274 -3.10 17.55 8.49
N LEU A 275 -3.72 18.74 8.57
CA LEU A 275 -4.60 19.10 9.69
C LEU A 275 -5.89 18.27 9.70
N ASP A 276 -6.42 17.92 8.53
CA ASP A 276 -7.56 17.03 8.43
C ASP A 276 -7.23 15.60 8.89
N ILE A 277 -6.05 15.06 8.53
CA ILE A 277 -5.56 13.79 9.09
C ILE A 277 -5.40 13.89 10.60
N ARG A 278 -4.85 14.99 11.13
CA ARG A 278 -4.75 15.23 12.58
C ARG A 278 -6.13 15.23 13.26
N ALA A 279 -7.14 15.85 12.65
CA ALA A 279 -8.50 15.87 13.18
C ALA A 279 -9.16 14.49 13.19
N LYS A 280 -8.76 13.58 12.31
CA LYS A 280 -9.23 12.18 12.31
C LYS A 280 -8.43 11.32 13.29
N TYR A 281 -7.13 11.57 13.42
CA TYR A 281 -6.18 10.84 14.26
C TYR A 281 -5.50 11.73 15.30
N HIS A 282 -6.28 12.16 16.29
CA HIS A 282 -5.88 13.13 17.31
C HIS A 282 -4.54 12.82 18.00
N ASN A 283 -4.27 11.55 18.29
CA ASN A 283 -3.10 11.15 19.10
C ASN A 283 -1.90 10.67 18.28
N ALA A 284 -2.07 10.45 16.96
CA ALA A 284 -1.05 9.84 16.13
C ALA A 284 0.19 10.75 15.98
N LEU A 285 1.38 10.16 15.92
CA LEU A 285 2.55 10.84 15.39
C LEU A 285 2.41 10.91 13.86
N ILE A 286 2.44 12.11 13.28
CA ILE A 286 2.38 12.32 11.84
C ILE A 286 3.77 12.70 11.35
N ILE A 287 4.31 11.89 10.46
CA ILE A 287 5.57 12.16 9.77
C ILE A 287 5.23 12.66 8.37
N VAL A 288 5.66 13.88 8.05
CA VAL A 288 5.59 14.42 6.68
C VAL A 288 6.96 14.27 6.04
N THR A 289 7.01 13.83 4.80
CA THR A 289 8.27 13.56 4.08
C THR A 289 8.04 13.56 2.57
N THR A 290 9.14 13.56 1.83
CA THR A 290 9.19 13.13 0.43
C THR A 290 10.01 11.83 0.36
N THR A 291 10.44 11.43 -0.85
CA THR A 291 11.20 10.19 -1.01
C THR A 291 12.61 10.47 -1.54
N ILE A 292 13.39 9.41 -1.74
CA ILE A 292 14.69 9.52 -2.41
C ILE A 292 14.58 9.70 -3.94
N ILE A 293 13.37 9.62 -4.51
CA ILE A 293 13.17 9.83 -5.96
C ILE A 293 13.52 11.26 -6.31
N ASN A 294 14.17 11.44 -7.46
CA ASN A 294 14.69 12.72 -7.92
C ASN A 294 13.61 13.82 -7.98
N HIS A 295 13.77 14.85 -7.15
CA HIS A 295 12.92 16.03 -7.14
C HIS A 295 13.69 17.25 -6.65
N HIS A 296 13.15 18.45 -6.87
CA HIS A 296 13.85 19.67 -6.47
C HIS A 296 13.73 19.93 -4.95
N PRO A 297 14.80 20.29 -4.22
CA PRO A 297 14.77 20.51 -2.76
C PRO A 297 13.84 21.64 -2.27
N SER A 298 13.20 22.39 -3.19
CA SER A 298 12.18 23.38 -2.81
C SER A 298 10.91 22.72 -2.29
N TRP A 299 10.61 21.49 -2.70
CA TRP A 299 9.48 20.71 -2.18
C TRP A 299 9.69 20.36 -0.70
N ASP A 300 10.87 19.86 -0.34
CA ASP A 300 11.27 19.61 1.06
C ASP A 300 11.15 20.86 1.93
N ARG A 301 11.67 21.99 1.43
CA ARG A 301 11.59 23.26 2.16
C ARG A 301 10.16 23.73 2.34
N ALA A 302 9.29 23.54 1.35
CA ALA A 302 7.88 23.91 1.44
C ALA A 302 7.13 23.06 2.47
N ILE A 303 7.39 21.75 2.52
CA ILE A 303 6.82 20.84 3.54
C ILE A 303 7.35 21.21 4.93
N GLY A 304 8.65 21.50 5.05
CA GLY A 304 9.24 21.97 6.30
C GLY A 304 8.61 23.28 6.81
N GLU A 305 8.36 24.24 5.92
CA GLU A 305 7.64 25.48 6.24
C GLU A 305 6.21 25.22 6.74
N VAL A 306 5.47 24.34 6.06
CA VAL A 306 4.11 23.96 6.47
C VAL A 306 4.14 23.28 7.83
N CYS A 307 5.08 22.37 8.07
CA CYS A 307 5.25 21.70 9.35
C CYS A 307 5.51 22.71 10.49
N GLN A 308 6.39 23.69 10.26
CA GLN A 308 6.66 24.77 11.23
C GLN A 308 5.44 25.67 11.47
N ASP A 309 4.68 25.99 10.43
CA ASP A 309 3.48 26.82 10.49
C ASP A 309 2.28 26.12 11.14
N ILE A 310 2.24 24.78 11.15
CA ILE A 310 1.27 24.01 11.92
C ILE A 310 1.62 24.04 13.42
N ASN A 311 2.91 23.96 13.76
CA ASN A 311 3.41 24.05 15.14
C ASN A 311 2.76 23.04 16.11
N ASP A 312 2.58 21.80 15.65
CA ASP A 312 2.12 20.65 16.44
C ASP A 312 3.31 19.73 16.73
N GLU A 313 3.55 19.44 18.02
CA GLU A 313 4.70 18.64 18.48
C GLU A 313 4.68 17.19 17.96
N LYS A 314 3.52 16.67 17.55
CA LYS A 314 3.34 15.34 16.97
C LYS A 314 3.29 15.38 15.44
N ILE A 315 3.64 16.50 14.81
CA ILE A 315 3.80 16.60 13.36
C ILE A 315 5.27 16.92 13.08
N MET A 316 6.00 15.96 12.49
CA MET A 316 7.44 16.06 12.29
C MET A 316 7.81 15.91 10.82
N HIS A 317 8.69 16.78 10.32
CA HIS A 317 9.28 16.66 9.00
C HIS A 317 10.53 15.78 9.06
N PHE A 318 10.56 14.71 8.25
CA PHE A 318 11.67 13.77 8.17
C PHE A 318 12.26 13.78 6.77
N LEU A 319 13.60 13.73 6.66
CA LEU A 319 14.32 13.63 5.40
C LEU A 319 15.25 12.42 5.43
N TYR A 320 15.19 11.61 4.38
CA TYR A 320 16.16 10.53 4.15
C TYR A 320 17.56 11.09 3.84
N SER A 321 18.59 10.31 4.10
CA SER A 321 19.99 10.64 3.79
C SER A 321 20.23 10.95 2.31
N SER A 322 19.42 10.35 1.42
CA SER A 322 19.47 10.56 -0.02
C SER A 322 18.18 11.17 -0.58
N ASN A 323 17.46 11.96 0.22
CA ASN A 323 16.17 12.54 -0.16
C ASN A 323 16.30 13.37 -1.46
N GLY A 324 15.39 13.17 -2.41
CA GLY A 324 15.38 13.91 -3.67
C GLY A 324 16.50 13.61 -4.66
N HIS A 325 17.40 12.66 -4.39
CA HIS A 325 18.51 12.36 -5.30
C HIS A 325 19.08 10.93 -5.20
N GLY A 326 18.43 10.03 -4.44
CA GLY A 326 18.88 8.64 -4.26
C GLY A 326 18.39 7.68 -5.35
N SER A 327 17.38 8.06 -6.14
CA SER A 327 16.96 7.33 -7.34
C SER A 327 16.41 8.26 -8.42
N ALA A 328 16.53 7.88 -9.69
CA ALA A 328 16.09 8.69 -10.81
C ALA A 328 14.57 8.75 -10.98
N ALA A 329 13.86 7.62 -10.87
CA ALA A 329 12.43 7.53 -11.20
C ALA A 329 11.63 6.51 -10.39
N SER A 330 12.27 5.44 -9.88
CA SER A 330 11.58 4.39 -9.10
C SER A 330 12.46 3.87 -7.96
N ILE A 331 11.86 3.28 -6.94
CA ILE A 331 12.60 2.75 -5.78
C ILE A 331 13.00 1.30 -6.05
N SER A 332 14.31 1.03 -6.10
CA SER A 332 14.82 -0.34 -6.13
C SER A 332 14.65 -1.03 -4.76
N LEU A 333 14.71 -2.37 -4.71
CA LEU A 333 14.66 -3.11 -3.45
C LEU A 333 15.70 -2.62 -2.42
N ARG A 334 16.95 -2.42 -2.85
CA ARG A 334 18.03 -1.92 -1.97
C ARG A 334 17.71 -0.53 -1.42
N CYS A 335 17.15 0.35 -2.26
CA CYS A 335 16.72 1.67 -1.85
C CYS A 335 15.56 1.59 -0.83
N ALA A 336 14.59 0.71 -1.05
CA ALA A 336 13.49 0.49 -0.11
C ALA A 336 13.97 -0.03 1.24
N GLU A 337 14.94 -0.95 1.25
CA GLU A 337 15.58 -1.45 2.48
C GLU A 337 16.23 -0.29 3.24
N GLN A 338 17.02 0.54 2.57
CA GLN A 338 17.66 1.71 3.18
C GLN A 338 16.64 2.72 3.72
N MET A 339 15.64 3.11 2.92
CA MET A 339 14.58 4.01 3.37
C MET A 339 13.85 3.43 4.59
N SER A 340 13.48 2.16 4.54
CA SER A 340 12.79 1.52 5.66
C SER A 340 13.64 1.48 6.93
N PHE A 341 14.95 1.28 6.80
CA PHE A 341 15.89 1.30 7.91
C PHE A 341 15.99 2.69 8.52
N GLU A 342 16.21 3.73 7.72
CA GLU A 342 16.34 5.10 8.20
C GLU A 342 15.07 5.59 8.91
N LEU A 343 13.89 5.39 8.31
CA LEU A 343 12.61 5.74 8.92
C LEU A 343 12.35 4.94 10.21
N SER A 344 12.70 3.65 10.22
CA SER A 344 12.57 2.81 11.42
C SER A 344 13.49 3.28 12.56
N MET A 345 14.72 3.70 12.24
CA MET A 345 15.67 4.20 13.23
C MET A 345 15.23 5.55 13.79
N PHE A 346 14.71 6.43 12.94
CA PHE A 346 14.11 7.68 13.36
C PHE A 346 12.92 7.45 14.30
N LEU A 347 11.95 6.62 13.91
CA LEU A 347 10.79 6.33 14.77
C LEU A 347 11.19 5.66 16.10
N LYS A 348 12.24 4.83 16.11
CA LYS A 348 12.77 4.25 17.36
C LYS A 348 13.43 5.29 18.26
N SER A 349 14.07 6.32 17.70
CA SER A 349 14.76 7.35 18.50
C SER A 349 13.80 8.26 19.27
N LEU A 350 12.53 8.33 18.84
CA LEU A 350 11.45 9.07 19.52
C LEU A 350 10.91 8.35 20.78
N GLY A 351 11.40 7.13 21.07
CA GLY A 351 11.00 6.36 22.24
C GLY A 351 9.71 5.55 22.06
N SER A 352 9.34 4.75 23.08
CA SER A 352 8.17 3.86 23.00
C SER A 352 6.82 4.57 23.09
N GLY A 353 6.79 5.80 23.62
CA GLY A 353 5.56 6.58 23.82
C GLY A 353 4.81 6.91 22.53
N ILE A 354 5.48 6.85 21.36
CA ILE A 354 4.80 7.04 20.05
C ILE A 354 3.81 5.91 19.73
N TRP A 355 3.83 4.81 20.49
CA TRP A 355 2.93 3.66 20.34
C TRP A 355 1.84 3.59 21.41
N GLU A 356 1.66 4.67 22.18
CA GLU A 356 0.63 4.81 23.20
C GLU A 356 -0.50 5.71 22.67
N ASN A 357 -1.75 5.35 22.97
CA ASN A 357 -2.94 6.08 22.55
C ASN A 357 -3.36 7.12 23.57
#